data_AF-A0AA37MDF2-F1
#
_entry.id   AF-A0AA37MDF2-F1
#
_cell.length_a   1.000
_cell.length_b   1.000
_cell.length_c   1.000
_cell.angle_alpha   90.00
_cell.angle_beta   90.00
_cell.angle_gamma   90.00
#
_symmetry.space_group_name_H-M   'P 1'
#
loop_
_entity.id
_entity.type
_entity.pdbx_description
1 polymer ?
#
loop_
_entity_poly.entity_id
_entity_poly.type
_entity_poly.pdbx_seq_one_letter_code
_entity_poly.pdbx_strand_id
1 'polypeptide(L)'
;MNTIQQKLLFFFWGLLGASGLLVLLAETEMIVLPVMSSNGVFISQVLLELFSIVCIPLALRLFTFDRIHQELINRKEKALLKWGLVRLSLLQIPMFANLVCYYQSYSPAFAYLAIILFLCLFFVNPSKERCNAEINNNSEK
;
A
#
# COMPACT_ATOMS: atom_id res chain seq x y z
N MET A 1 11.78 -4.30 -19.44
CA MET A 1 10.43 -4.04 -18.88
C MET A 1 9.81 -5.24 -18.13
N ASN A 2 9.66 -6.43 -18.75
CA ASN A 2 8.92 -7.56 -18.15
C ASN A 2 9.51 -8.11 -16.84
N THR A 3 10.83 -8.26 -16.72
CA THR A 3 11.47 -8.86 -15.52
C THR A 3 11.33 -8.02 -14.27
N ILE A 4 11.25 -6.70 -14.42
CA ILE A 4 11.22 -5.79 -13.28
C ILE A 4 9.80 -5.49 -12.84
N GLN A 5 8.85 -5.46 -13.77
CA GLN A 5 7.42 -5.52 -13.44
C GLN A 5 7.10 -6.82 -12.69
N GLN A 6 7.67 -7.96 -13.11
CA GLN A 6 7.52 -9.22 -12.39
C GLN A 6 8.04 -9.14 -10.95
N LYS A 7 9.17 -8.46 -10.70
CA LYS A 7 9.66 -8.22 -9.33
C LYS A 7 8.71 -7.36 -8.51
N LEU A 8 8.14 -6.31 -9.11
CA LEU A 8 7.19 -5.42 -8.44
C LEU A 8 5.89 -6.15 -8.10
N LEU A 9 5.38 -6.93 -9.05
CA LEU A 9 4.19 -7.76 -8.92
C LEU A 9 4.41 -8.87 -7.89
N PHE A 10 5.59 -9.48 -7.86
CA PHE A 10 5.94 -10.47 -6.84
C PHE A 10 5.95 -9.86 -5.43
N PHE A 11 6.54 -8.68 -5.27
CA PHE A 11 6.54 -7.97 -3.98
C PHE A 11 5.11 -7.60 -3.56
N PHE A 12 4.31 -7.11 -4.50
CA PHE A 12 2.90 -6.79 -4.31
C PHE A 12 2.10 -7.98 -3.78
N TRP A 13 2.10 -9.08 -4.53
CA TRP A 13 1.38 -10.30 -4.18
C TRP A 13 1.95 -10.97 -2.94
N GLY A 14 3.25 -10.87 -2.70
CA GLY A 14 3.89 -11.39 -1.50
C GLY A 14 3.35 -10.70 -0.25
N LEU A 15 3.29 -9.37 -0.24
CA LEU A 15 2.84 -8.61 0.93
C LEU A 15 1.31 -8.66 1.10
N LEU A 16 0.56 -8.73 -0.01
CA LEU A 16 -0.89 -8.95 0.01
C LEU A 16 -1.23 -10.37 0.50
N GLY A 17 -0.52 -11.37 0.00
CA GLY A 17 -0.61 -12.76 0.45
C GLY A 17 -0.24 -12.90 1.93
N ALA A 18 0.80 -12.19 2.39
CA ALA A 18 1.16 -12.16 3.81
C ALA A 18 0.04 -11.56 4.69
N SER A 19 -0.63 -10.50 4.23
CA SER A 19 -1.78 -9.94 4.94
C SER A 19 -2.96 -10.91 4.99
N GLY A 20 -3.28 -11.60 3.88
CA GLY A 20 -4.33 -12.63 3.85
C GLY A 20 -3.99 -13.86 4.70
N LEU A 21 -2.72 -14.28 4.68
CA LEU A 21 -2.23 -15.35 5.54
C LEU A 21 -2.34 -14.98 7.01
N LEU A 22 -2.04 -13.71 7.37
CA LEU A 22 -2.20 -13.22 8.73
C LEU A 22 -3.67 -13.30 9.19
N VAL A 23 -4.62 -12.88 8.36
CA VAL A 23 -6.06 -13.05 8.63
C VAL A 23 -6.38 -14.51 8.88
N LEU A 24 -6.02 -15.40 7.95
CA LEU A 24 -6.34 -16.82 8.05
C LEU A 24 -5.78 -17.45 9.33
N LEU A 25 -4.52 -17.16 9.67
CA LEU A 25 -3.87 -17.70 10.87
C LEU A 25 -4.44 -17.14 12.17
N ALA A 26 -4.89 -15.88 12.15
CA ALA A 26 -5.54 -15.26 13.30
C ALA A 26 -6.96 -15.82 13.49
N GLU A 27 -7.75 -15.95 12.42
CA GLU A 27 -9.10 -16.54 12.47
C GLU A 27 -9.09 -18.03 12.84
N THR A 28 -8.03 -18.78 12.47
CA THR A 28 -7.86 -20.17 12.92
C THR A 28 -7.27 -20.30 14.31
N GLU A 29 -7.09 -19.17 15.03
CA GLU A 29 -6.48 -19.11 16.36
C GLU A 29 -5.08 -19.76 16.42
N MET A 30 -4.41 -19.90 15.27
CA MET A 30 -3.05 -20.43 15.18
C MET A 30 -2.02 -19.39 15.62
N ILE A 31 -2.35 -18.10 15.49
CA ILE A 31 -1.53 -16.98 15.97
C ILE A 31 -2.36 -16.15 16.95
N VAL A 32 -1.94 -16.17 18.21
CA VAL A 32 -2.45 -15.24 19.22
C VAL A 32 -1.51 -14.04 19.29
N LEU A 33 -2.02 -12.87 18.91
CA LEU A 33 -1.29 -11.61 19.02
C LEU A 33 -1.43 -11.05 20.44
N PRO A 34 -0.39 -10.40 20.97
CA PRO A 34 -0.44 -9.84 22.32
C PRO A 34 -1.49 -8.71 22.39
N VAL A 35 -2.37 -8.78 23.38
CA VAL A 35 -3.40 -7.76 23.60
C VAL A 35 -2.73 -6.47 24.05
N MET A 36 -3.13 -5.36 23.42
CA MET A 36 -2.60 -4.03 23.73
C MET A 36 -3.33 -3.42 24.94
N SER A 37 -2.61 -2.66 25.77
CA SER A 37 -3.24 -1.91 26.87
C SER A 37 -4.18 -0.83 26.32
N SER A 38 -5.22 -0.47 27.07
CA SER A 38 -6.22 0.53 26.63
C SER A 38 -5.60 1.85 26.16
N ASN A 39 -4.58 2.35 26.86
CA ASN A 39 -3.85 3.57 26.46
C ASN A 39 -3.05 3.36 25.17
N GLY A 40 -2.45 2.16 24.99
CA GLY A 40 -1.73 1.80 23.77
C GLY A 40 -2.66 1.73 22.56
N VAL A 41 -3.86 1.17 22.73
CA VAL A 41 -4.87 1.10 21.66
C VAL A 41 -5.24 2.49 21.19
N PHE A 42 -5.51 3.43 22.11
CA PHE A 42 -5.86 4.79 21.74
C PHE A 42 -4.74 5.52 20.99
N ILE A 43 -3.50 5.47 21.51
CA ILE A 43 -2.35 6.14 20.88
C ILE A 43 -2.05 5.55 19.50
N SER A 44 -2.03 4.21 19.41
CA SER A 44 -1.79 3.52 18.14
C SER A 44 -2.89 3.81 17.12
N GLN A 45 -4.16 3.89 17.55
CA GLN A 45 -5.29 4.21 16.68
C GLN A 45 -5.12 5.61 16.07
N VAL A 46 -4.90 6.63 16.90
CA VAL A 46 -4.72 8.00 16.40
C VAL A 46 -3.53 8.10 15.44
N LEU A 47 -2.41 7.44 15.76
CA LEU A 47 -1.22 7.45 14.91
C LEU A 47 -1.46 6.75 13.56
N LEU A 48 -2.00 5.53 13.58
CA LEU A 48 -2.26 4.73 12.38
C LEU A 48 -3.33 5.36 11.49
N GLU A 49 -4.36 5.95 12.10
CA GLU A 49 -5.46 6.59 11.40
C GLU A 49 -4.97 7.85 10.67
N LEU A 50 -4.25 8.74 11.36
CA LEU A 50 -3.63 9.92 10.74
C LEU A 50 -2.65 9.52 9.65
N PHE A 51 -1.79 8.53 9.92
CA PHE A 51 -0.82 8.06 8.93
C PHE A 51 -1.50 7.51 7.68
N SER A 52 -2.55 6.69 7.85
CA SER A 52 -3.30 6.10 6.73
C SER A 52 -4.04 7.17 5.91
N ILE A 53 -4.65 8.15 6.57
CA ILE A 53 -5.34 9.27 5.91
C ILE A 53 -4.37 10.11 5.07
N VAL A 54 -3.11 10.27 5.50
CA VAL A 54 -2.08 10.98 4.72
C VAL A 54 -1.53 10.09 3.61
N CYS A 55 -1.35 8.79 3.86
CA CYS A 55 -0.82 7.84 2.88
C CYS A 55 -1.74 7.65 1.67
N ILE A 56 -3.06 7.68 1.83
CA ILE A 56 -4.04 7.51 0.73
C ILE A 56 -3.88 8.61 -0.35
N PRO A 57 -4.04 9.92 -0.08
CA PRO A 57 -3.89 10.96 -1.07
C PRO A 57 -2.44 11.07 -1.56
N LEU A 58 -1.45 10.80 -0.71
CA LEU A 58 -0.04 10.80 -1.12
C LEU A 58 0.23 9.70 -2.14
N ALA A 59 -0.30 8.49 -1.93
CA ALA A 59 -0.18 7.40 -2.90
C ALA A 59 -0.97 7.70 -4.18
N LEU A 60 -2.13 8.36 -4.10
CA LEU A 60 -2.92 8.72 -5.28
C LEU A 60 -2.32 9.89 -6.09
N ARG A 61 -1.66 10.85 -5.43
CA ARG A 61 -1.02 12.02 -6.06
C ARG A 61 0.46 11.86 -6.38
N LEU A 62 1.11 10.74 -6.02
CA LEU A 62 2.56 10.57 -6.18
C LEU A 62 3.04 10.77 -7.62
N PHE A 63 2.25 10.37 -8.61
CA PHE A 63 2.60 10.52 -10.03
C PHE A 63 2.29 11.89 -10.63
N THR A 64 1.59 12.76 -9.88
CA THR A 64 1.25 14.13 -10.32
C THR A 64 2.35 15.14 -10.00
N PHE A 65 3.41 14.75 -9.27
CA PHE A 65 4.51 15.65 -8.93
C PHE A 65 5.50 15.82 -10.09
N ASP A 66 5.72 17.07 -10.52
CA ASP A 66 6.60 17.42 -11.66
C ASP A 66 8.03 16.89 -11.54
N ARG A 67 8.57 16.78 -10.32
CA ARG A 67 9.92 16.23 -10.08
C ARG A 67 10.01 14.73 -10.38
N ILE A 68 8.97 13.99 -10.01
CA ILE A 68 8.86 12.54 -10.26
C ILE A 68 8.56 12.32 -11.75
N HIS A 69 7.73 13.20 -12.33
CA HIS A 69 7.41 13.24 -13.74
C HIS A 69 8.66 13.44 -14.62
N GLN A 70 9.52 14.42 -14.29
CA GLN A 70 10.78 14.68 -14.99
C GLN A 70 11.77 13.48 -14.89
N GLU A 71 11.81 12.81 -13.74
CA GLU A 71 12.66 11.63 -13.54
C GLU A 71 12.14 10.40 -14.31
N LEU A 72 10.81 10.29 -14.45
CA LEU A 72 10.14 9.28 -15.29
C LEU A 72 10.45 9.47 -16.78
N ILE A 73 10.49 10.72 -17.25
CA ILE A 73 10.80 11.04 -18.65
C ILE A 73 12.25 10.70 -18.98
N ASN A 74 13.19 11.03 -18.07
CA ASN A 74 14.63 10.83 -18.28
C ASN A 74 15.14 9.39 -18.06
N ARG A 75 14.55 8.62 -17.13
CA ARG A 75 14.94 7.23 -16.83
C ARG A 75 13.72 6.30 -16.67
N LYS A 76 12.90 6.26 -17.73
CA LYS A 76 11.63 5.50 -17.87
C LYS A 76 11.56 4.23 -17.03
N GLU A 77 12.39 3.22 -17.31
CA GLU A 77 12.23 1.93 -16.63
C GLU A 77 12.63 1.93 -15.15
N LYS A 78 13.73 2.58 -14.77
CA LYS A 78 14.25 2.52 -13.38
C LYS A 78 13.46 3.42 -12.43
N ALA A 79 13.03 4.59 -12.91
CA ALA A 79 12.23 5.52 -12.11
C ALA A 79 10.82 4.96 -11.88
N LEU A 80 10.18 4.36 -12.89
CA LEU A 80 8.86 3.73 -12.76
C LEU A 80 8.83 2.65 -11.68
N LEU A 81 9.88 1.84 -11.59
CA LEU A 81 9.96 0.80 -10.58
C LEU A 81 10.17 1.34 -9.19
N LYS A 82 11.06 2.32 -9.03
CA LYS A 82 11.35 2.89 -7.72
C LYS A 82 10.10 3.59 -7.17
N TRP A 83 9.47 4.43 -7.98
CA TRP A 83 8.29 5.19 -7.57
C TRP A 83 7.04 4.32 -7.48
N GLY A 84 6.89 3.33 -8.36
CA GLY A 84 5.83 2.32 -8.26
C GLY A 84 5.96 1.48 -6.99
N LEU A 85 7.17 1.03 -6.63
CA LEU A 85 7.41 0.28 -5.39
C LEU A 85 7.10 1.14 -4.16
N VAL A 86 7.55 2.41 -4.17
CA VAL A 86 7.31 3.35 -3.07
C VAL A 86 5.82 3.62 -2.88
N ARG A 87 5.08 3.84 -3.97
CA ARG A 87 3.61 4.02 -3.91
C ARG A 87 2.93 2.81 -3.29
N LEU A 88 3.34 1.63 -3.74
CA LEU A 88 2.76 0.35 -3.33
C LEU A 88 3.05 0.05 -1.86
N SER A 89 4.29 0.26 -1.42
CA SER A 89 4.69 0.07 -0.02
C SER A 89 4.03 1.08 0.90
N LEU A 90 3.83 2.32 0.44
CA LEU A 90 3.14 3.36 1.18
C LEU A 90 1.68 3.00 1.50
N LEU A 91 1.02 2.15 0.70
CA LEU A 91 -0.33 1.63 0.94
C LEU A 91 -0.32 0.29 1.70
N GLN A 92 0.53 -0.66 1.29
CA GLN A 92 0.51 -1.98 1.89
C GLN A 92 1.08 -2.02 3.32
N ILE A 93 2.07 -1.18 3.65
CA ILE A 93 2.61 -1.10 5.02
C ILE A 93 1.52 -0.66 6.02
N PRO A 94 0.81 0.48 5.82
CA PRO A 94 -0.26 0.86 6.73
C PRO A 94 -1.42 -0.13 6.70
N MET A 95 -1.72 -0.78 5.56
CA MET A 95 -2.76 -1.80 5.50
C MET A 95 -2.42 -2.98 6.42
N PHE A 96 -1.19 -3.49 6.32
CA PHE A 96 -0.71 -4.59 7.15
C PHE A 96 -0.63 -4.20 8.63
N ALA A 97 -0.15 -2.99 8.93
CA ALA A 97 -0.06 -2.50 10.31
C ALA A 97 -1.45 -2.34 10.96
N ASN A 98 -2.43 -1.81 10.22
CA ASN A 98 -3.82 -1.73 10.68
C ASN A 98 -4.39 -3.13 10.96
N LEU A 99 -4.09 -4.12 10.12
CA LEU A 99 -4.56 -5.48 10.33
C LEU A 99 -3.96 -6.13 11.59
N VAL A 100 -2.67 -5.92 11.85
CA VAL A 100 -2.03 -6.39 13.09
C VAL A 100 -2.66 -5.71 14.31
N CYS A 101 -2.86 -4.39 14.28
CA CYS A 101 -3.47 -3.65 15.37
C CYS A 101 -4.94 -4.01 15.59
N TYR A 102 -5.66 -4.38 14.52
CA TYR A 102 -7.01 -4.94 14.61
C TYR A 102 -7.02 -6.21 15.46
N TYR A 103 -6.14 -7.18 15.18
CA TYR A 103 -6.10 -8.42 15.96
C TYR A 103 -5.52 -8.25 17.37
N GLN A 104 -4.72 -7.21 17.64
CA GLN A 104 -4.24 -6.90 19.00
C GLN A 104 -5.27 -6.17 19.87
N SER A 105 -6.17 -5.41 19.25
CA SER A 105 -7.08 -4.49 19.97
C SER A 105 -8.55 -4.85 19.82
N TYR A 106 -8.88 -5.69 18.83
CA TYR A 106 -10.23 -5.99 18.35
C TYR A 106 -11.10 -4.76 18.05
N SER A 107 -10.46 -3.59 17.81
CA SER A 107 -11.17 -2.36 17.50
C SER A 107 -11.56 -2.33 16.02
N PRO A 108 -12.85 -2.15 15.68
CA PRO A 108 -13.31 -2.18 14.29
C PRO A 108 -12.75 -1.03 13.46
N ALA A 109 -12.30 0.07 14.09
CA ALA A 109 -11.67 1.18 13.39
C ALA A 109 -10.47 0.73 12.54
N PHE A 110 -9.57 -0.06 13.12
CA PHE A 110 -8.40 -0.59 12.40
C PHE A 110 -8.80 -1.48 11.21
N ALA A 111 -9.84 -2.31 11.37
CA ALA A 111 -10.35 -3.14 10.28
C ALA A 111 -10.89 -2.29 9.12
N TYR A 112 -11.68 -1.25 9.41
CA TYR A 112 -12.21 -0.36 8.38
C TYR A 112 -11.09 0.35 7.60
N LEU A 113 -10.07 0.84 8.30
CA LEU A 113 -8.90 1.45 7.65
C LEU A 113 -8.12 0.45 6.79
N ALA A 114 -7.93 -0.79 7.24
CA ALA A 114 -7.29 -1.83 6.45
C ALA A 114 -8.08 -2.12 5.15
N ILE A 115 -9.41 -2.22 5.23
CA ILE A 115 -10.28 -2.44 4.06
C ILE A 115 -10.20 -1.26 3.09
N ILE A 116 -10.25 -0.02 3.58
CA ILE A 116 -10.14 1.17 2.73
C ILE A 116 -8.79 1.19 1.99
N LEU A 117 -7.69 0.91 2.69
CA LEU A 117 -6.36 0.84 2.09
C LEU A 117 -6.26 -0.28 1.05
N PHE A 118 -6.88 -1.43 1.32
CA PHE A 118 -7.00 -2.54 0.36
C PHE A 118 -7.78 -2.14 -0.90
N LEU A 119 -8.87 -1.37 -0.77
CA LEU A 119 -9.61 -0.85 -1.92
C LEU A 119 -8.78 0.18 -2.70
N CYS A 120 -8.08 1.09 -2.00
CA CYS A 120 -7.16 2.04 -2.62
C CYS A 120 -6.06 1.35 -3.42
N LEU A 121 -5.64 0.16 -2.99
CA LEU A 121 -4.64 -0.64 -3.67
C LEU A 121 -5.06 -1.06 -5.09
N PHE A 122 -6.34 -1.34 -5.33
CA PHE A 122 -6.86 -1.66 -6.67
C PHE A 122 -6.74 -0.49 -7.65
N PHE A 123 -6.92 0.75 -7.17
CA PHE A 123 -6.74 1.96 -7.99
C PHE A 123 -5.28 2.23 -8.34
N VAL A 124 -4.36 1.69 -7.53
CA VAL A 124 -2.92 1.92 -7.60
C VAL A 124 -2.18 0.79 -8.33
N ASN A 125 -2.85 -0.33 -8.60
CA ASN A 125 -2.27 -1.54 -9.15
C ASN A 125 -1.44 -1.26 -10.43
N PRO A 126 -0.15 -1.67 -10.48
CA PRO A 126 0.73 -1.43 -11.63
C PRO A 126 0.35 -2.31 -12.84
N SER A 127 -0.72 -1.95 -13.54
CA SER A 127 -1.10 -2.56 -14.83
C SER A 127 -0.27 -1.98 -15.98
N LYS A 128 0.07 -2.84 -16.96
CA LYS A 128 0.78 -2.44 -18.18
C LYS A 128 0.04 -1.36 -18.96
N GLU A 129 -1.29 -1.43 -18.99
CA GLU A 129 -2.11 -0.43 -19.66
C GLU A 129 -2.05 0.94 -18.97
N ARG A 130 -2.05 0.99 -17.63
CA ARG A 130 -1.93 2.25 -16.89
C ARG A 130 -0.54 2.86 -17.02
N CYS A 131 0.50 2.01 -16.98
CA CYS A 131 1.88 2.44 -17.18
C CYS A 131 2.08 2.99 -18.61
N ASN A 132 1.55 2.31 -19.63
CA ASN A 132 1.61 2.80 -21.02
C ASN A 132 0.72 4.02 -21.25
N ALA A 133 -0.45 4.13 -20.61
CA ALA A 133 -1.31 5.30 -20.70
C ALA A 133 -0.70 6.54 -20.02
N GLU A 134 0.03 6.38 -18.92
CA GLU A 134 0.77 7.47 -18.28
C GLU A 134 2.00 7.92 -19.10
N ILE A 135 2.57 7.02 -19.90
CA ILE A 135 3.66 7.34 -20.84
C ILE A 135 3.12 7.99 -22.13
N ASN A 136 2.04 7.47 -22.70
CA ASN A 136 1.53 7.87 -24.02
C ASN A 136 0.63 9.11 -24.00
N ASN A 137 -0.14 9.38 -22.94
CA ASN A 137 -0.93 10.62 -22.84
C ASN A 137 -0.05 11.89 -22.77
N ASN A 138 1.27 11.74 -22.64
CA ASN A 138 2.21 12.83 -22.47
C ASN A 138 3.14 13.03 -23.69
N SER A 139 2.91 12.32 -24.80
CA SER A 139 3.58 12.58 -26.09
C SER A 139 2.81 13.51 -27.03
N GLU A 140 1.61 13.97 -26.64
CA GLU A 140 0.78 14.90 -27.43
C GLU A 140 0.71 16.32 -26.86
N LYS A 141 1.61 16.69 -25.94
CA LYS A 141 1.78 18.08 -25.48
C LYS A 141 3.17 18.61 -25.73
#